data_AF-A0A951Q3D9-F1
#
_entry.id   AF-A0A951Q3D9-F1
#
_cell.length_a   1.000
_cell.length_b   1.000
_cell.length_c   1.000
_cell.angle_alpha   90.00
_cell.angle_beta   90.00
_cell.angle_gamma   90.00
#
_symmetry.space_group_name_H-M   'P 1'
#
loop_
_entity.id
_entity.type
_entity.pdbx_description
1 polymer ?
#
loop_
_entity_poly.entity_id
_entity_poly.type
_entity_poly.pdbx_seq_one_letter_code
_entity_poly.pdbx_strand_id
1 'polypeptide(L)'
;MNKDIFLEEVNSYINKFRKFQEKQKDSLNCDNVFDITDLYIKEKDYLDKILNDRFTNTTEQGDLLESLVKSLFQRIDLVQSVIITNKDIAIGQIDIQLIPLHEYIYDVWGMIREKPQCMIGECKNYSKKKDAVGRPEIEKICWRSCKGGCLSFFIGHGYTQDAIDEISYFNNNKSSLFYKHQGVFIVPLTLSMLEVVIHNEINFCYFIKWSIDMSRKMNIANYL
;
A
#
# COMPACT_ATOMS: atom_id res chain seq x y z
N MET A 1 -3.39 18.49 -27.33
CA MET A 1 -2.30 17.53 -27.62
C MET A 1 -2.23 16.56 -26.45
N ASN A 2 -2.63 15.30 -26.66
CA ASN A 2 -2.37 14.25 -25.68
C ASN A 2 -0.85 14.03 -25.65
N LYS A 3 -0.21 14.47 -24.56
CA LYS A 3 1.11 13.95 -24.19
C LYS A 3 1.00 12.42 -24.21
N ASP A 4 1.94 11.79 -24.88
CA ASP A 4 1.93 10.34 -25.04
C ASP A 4 2.27 9.72 -23.68
N ILE A 5 1.24 9.36 -22.91
CA ILE A 5 1.33 8.85 -21.54
C ILE A 5 2.32 7.68 -21.48
N PHE A 6 2.35 6.87 -22.53
CA PHE A 6 3.31 5.78 -22.69
C PHE A 6 4.76 6.27 -22.69
N LEU A 7 5.08 7.33 -23.44
CA LEU A 7 6.42 7.93 -23.44
C LEU A 7 6.77 8.54 -22.09
N GLU A 8 5.82 9.13 -21.37
CA GLU A 8 6.05 9.65 -20.01
C GLU A 8 6.35 8.52 -19.01
N GLU A 9 5.62 7.42 -19.07
CA GLU A 9 5.86 6.22 -18.23
C GLU A 9 7.21 5.55 -18.54
N VAL A 10 7.56 5.42 -19.83
CA VAL A 10 8.87 4.88 -20.25
C VAL A 10 10.02 5.77 -19.79
N ASN A 11 9.91 7.09 -19.96
CA ASN A 11 10.95 8.02 -19.50
C ASN A 11 11.06 8.03 -17.98
N SER A 12 9.95 7.95 -17.26
CA SER A 12 9.92 7.81 -15.80
C SER A 12 10.65 6.54 -15.35
N TYR A 13 10.37 5.40 -16.00
CA TYR A 13 11.07 4.13 -15.74
C TYR A 13 12.58 4.25 -15.95
N ILE A 14 13.03 4.76 -17.11
CA ILE A 14 14.46 4.89 -17.44
C ILE A 14 15.17 5.77 -16.42
N ASN A 15 14.57 6.91 -16.06
CA ASN A 15 15.17 7.85 -15.11
C ASN A 15 15.26 7.25 -13.70
N LYS A 16 14.21 6.57 -13.23
CA LYS A 16 14.23 5.87 -11.93
C LYS A 16 15.26 4.74 -11.93
N PHE A 17 15.34 3.96 -13.00
CA PHE A 17 16.29 2.86 -13.11
C PHE A 17 17.75 3.34 -13.13
N ARG A 18 18.07 4.42 -13.86
CA ARG A 18 19.41 5.03 -13.83
C ARG A 18 19.79 5.52 -12.44
N LYS A 19 18.91 6.27 -11.77
CA LYS A 19 19.12 6.71 -10.38
C LYS A 19 19.37 5.53 -9.44
N PHE A 20 18.60 4.44 -9.61
CA PHE A 20 18.79 3.23 -8.81
C PHE A 20 20.16 2.58 -9.07
N GLN A 21 20.59 2.45 -10.33
CA GLN A 21 21.89 1.89 -10.69
C GLN A 21 23.05 2.73 -10.13
N GLU A 22 22.93 4.05 -10.12
CA GLU A 22 23.93 4.95 -9.51
C GLU A 22 24.01 4.78 -7.99
N LYS A 23 22.90 4.47 -7.32
CA LYS A 23 22.81 4.28 -5.87
C LYS A 23 23.23 2.88 -5.39
N GLN A 24 23.45 1.91 -6.29
CA GLN A 24 23.58 0.47 -5.95
C GLN A 24 24.69 0.10 -4.96
N LYS A 25 25.67 0.98 -4.72
CA LYS A 25 26.73 0.75 -3.72
C LYS A 25 26.26 0.89 -2.26
N ASP A 26 25.14 1.59 -2.01
CA ASP A 26 24.57 1.84 -0.67
C ASP A 26 23.04 1.52 -0.58
N SER A 27 22.44 0.93 -1.62
CA SER A 27 20.99 1.05 -1.93
C SER A 27 20.01 0.17 -1.14
N LEU A 28 20.42 -0.56 -0.11
CA LEU A 28 19.53 -1.48 0.63
C LEU A 28 18.98 -0.86 1.92
N ASN A 29 18.69 0.44 1.90
CA ASN A 29 18.08 1.15 3.01
C ASN A 29 16.90 2.02 2.53
N CYS A 30 15.86 2.15 3.37
CA CYS A 30 14.68 2.96 3.09
C CYS A 30 15.02 4.43 2.81
N ASP A 31 16.05 4.99 3.46
CA ASP A 31 16.50 6.38 3.21
C ASP A 31 16.99 6.61 1.78
N ASN A 32 17.61 5.59 1.18
CA ASN A 32 18.22 5.72 -0.14
C ASN A 32 17.20 5.53 -1.27
N VAL A 33 16.02 5.01 -0.96
CA VAL A 33 14.98 4.67 -1.95
C VAL A 33 13.69 5.45 -1.75
N PHE A 34 13.70 6.50 -0.92
CA PHE A 34 12.51 7.29 -0.61
C PHE A 34 12.77 8.79 -0.76
N ASP A 35 11.80 9.51 -1.33
CA ASP A 35 11.87 10.94 -1.59
C ASP A 35 11.02 11.77 -0.61
N ILE A 36 11.69 12.56 0.24
CA ILE A 36 11.10 13.48 1.25
C ILE A 36 11.23 14.96 0.83
N THR A 37 11.62 15.27 -0.42
CA THR A 37 12.02 16.63 -0.83
C THR A 37 11.04 17.77 -0.51
N ASP A 38 9.73 17.51 -0.45
CA ASP A 38 8.67 18.50 -0.19
C ASP A 38 7.93 18.30 1.15
N LEU A 39 8.47 17.49 2.07
CA LEU A 39 7.93 17.30 3.43
C LEU A 39 6.41 16.98 3.45
N TYR A 40 5.94 16.19 2.48
CA TYR A 40 4.55 15.74 2.36
C TYR A 40 3.50 16.86 2.22
N ILE A 41 3.84 18.02 1.65
CA ILE A 41 2.88 19.14 1.49
C ILE A 41 1.56 18.68 0.84
N LYS A 42 1.64 17.94 -0.27
CA LYS A 42 0.47 17.46 -1.01
C LYS A 42 -0.35 16.42 -0.23
N GLU A 43 0.32 15.50 0.46
CA GLU A 43 -0.32 14.46 1.26
C GLU A 43 -0.97 15.03 2.53
N LYS A 44 -0.40 16.08 3.12
CA LYS A 44 -1.03 16.86 4.21
C LYS A 44 -2.36 17.46 3.74
N ASP A 45 -2.43 18.03 2.54
CA ASP A 45 -3.68 18.56 1.97
C ASP A 45 -4.74 17.47 1.74
N TYR A 46 -4.33 16.29 1.26
CA TYR A 46 -5.23 15.16 1.10
C TYR A 46 -5.78 14.66 2.45
N LEU A 47 -4.91 14.46 3.44
CA LEU A 47 -5.33 14.07 4.78
C LEU A 47 -6.28 15.08 5.41
N ASP A 48 -5.99 16.38 5.30
CA ASP A 48 -6.83 17.43 5.87
C ASP A 48 -8.24 17.45 5.25
N LYS A 49 -8.40 17.09 3.97
CA LYS A 49 -9.72 16.92 3.37
C LYS A 49 -10.43 15.67 3.87
N ILE A 50 -9.73 14.53 3.94
CA ILE A 50 -10.30 13.26 4.41
C ILE A 50 -10.76 13.35 5.86
N LEU A 51 -9.90 13.85 6.75
CA LEU A 51 -10.17 13.93 8.18
C LEU A 51 -11.33 14.87 8.54
N ASN A 52 -11.57 15.89 7.70
CA ASN A 52 -12.65 16.86 7.88
C ASN A 52 -13.94 16.50 7.12
N ASP A 53 -14.03 15.31 6.52
CA ASP A 53 -15.18 14.87 5.70
C ASP A 53 -15.59 15.91 4.62
N ARG A 54 -14.61 16.64 4.05
CA ARG A 54 -14.86 17.71 3.07
C ARG A 54 -14.88 17.14 1.64
N PHE A 55 -15.97 16.45 1.31
CA PHE A 55 -16.20 15.87 -0.01
C PHE A 55 -17.46 16.45 -0.67
N THR A 56 -17.44 16.60 -1.99
CA THR A 56 -18.59 16.98 -2.80
C THR A 56 -19.52 15.80 -3.09
N ASN A 57 -18.97 14.57 -3.14
CA ASN A 57 -19.72 13.33 -3.39
C ASN A 57 -18.93 12.08 -2.93
N THR A 58 -19.57 10.91 -2.99
CA THR A 58 -18.98 9.62 -2.56
C THR A 58 -17.87 9.10 -3.48
N THR A 59 -17.87 9.47 -4.76
CA THR A 59 -16.79 9.12 -5.69
C THR A 59 -15.51 9.86 -5.32
N GLU A 60 -15.60 11.18 -5.10
CA GLU A 60 -14.48 11.99 -4.62
C GLU A 60 -13.93 11.46 -3.30
N GLN A 61 -14.81 11.01 -2.39
CA GLN A 61 -14.41 10.41 -1.14
C GLN A 61 -13.53 9.15 -1.35
N GLY A 62 -13.91 8.23 -2.24
CA GLY A 62 -13.09 7.07 -2.57
C GLY A 62 -11.76 7.45 -3.24
N ASP A 63 -11.85 8.24 -4.31
CA ASP A 63 -10.72 8.64 -5.14
C ASP A 63 -9.62 9.38 -4.35
N LEU A 64 -9.99 10.12 -3.30
CA LEU A 64 -9.03 10.91 -2.53
C LEU A 64 -8.12 10.04 -1.65
N LEU A 65 -8.66 8.98 -1.04
CA LEU A 65 -7.83 8.05 -0.26
C LEU A 65 -6.90 7.27 -1.19
N GLU A 66 -7.40 6.83 -2.34
CA GLU A 66 -6.58 6.18 -3.38
C GLU A 66 -5.46 7.10 -3.88
N SER A 67 -5.78 8.39 -4.09
CA SER A 67 -4.82 9.41 -4.50
C SER A 67 -3.74 9.68 -3.44
N LEU A 68 -4.12 9.70 -2.16
CA LEU A 68 -3.18 9.82 -1.05
C LEU A 68 -2.21 8.65 -1.01
N VAL A 69 -2.73 7.42 -1.01
CA VAL A 69 -1.93 6.20 -0.97
C VAL A 69 -1.02 6.11 -2.20
N LYS A 70 -1.55 6.45 -3.39
CA LYS A 70 -0.75 6.55 -4.61
C LYS A 70 0.42 7.53 -4.46
N SER A 71 0.17 8.72 -3.94
CA SER A 71 1.20 9.75 -3.75
C SER A 71 2.32 9.26 -2.82
N LEU A 72 1.95 8.60 -1.70
CA LEU A 72 2.90 8.02 -0.75
C LEU A 72 3.79 6.93 -1.38
N PHE A 73 3.21 5.98 -2.12
CA PHE A 73 3.99 4.92 -2.76
C PHE A 73 4.83 5.42 -3.94
N GLN A 74 4.38 6.46 -4.65
CA GLN A 74 5.14 7.04 -5.78
C GLN A 74 6.48 7.68 -5.35
N ARG A 75 6.60 8.05 -4.08
CA ARG A 75 7.85 8.55 -3.47
C ARG A 75 8.90 7.47 -3.24
N ILE A 76 8.55 6.19 -3.36
CA ILE A 76 9.52 5.09 -3.28
C ILE A 76 10.13 4.89 -4.67
N ASP A 77 11.43 5.15 -4.81
CA ASP A 77 12.18 5.06 -6.09
C ASP A 77 12.05 3.68 -6.74
N LEU A 78 11.96 2.62 -5.92
CA LEU A 78 11.80 1.24 -6.36
C LEU A 78 10.37 0.86 -6.75
N VAL A 79 9.41 1.77 -6.64
CA VAL A 79 8.06 1.60 -7.19
C VAL A 79 8.04 2.26 -8.57
N GLN A 80 7.90 1.45 -9.62
CA GLN A 80 7.82 1.94 -11.00
C GLN A 80 6.52 2.71 -11.21
N SER A 81 5.39 2.08 -10.90
CA SER A 81 4.07 2.67 -11.09
C SER A 81 3.08 2.21 -10.02
N VAL A 82 2.09 3.08 -9.80
CA VAL A 82 0.94 2.82 -8.94
C VAL A 82 -0.31 3.15 -9.76
N ILE A 83 -1.03 2.10 -10.13
CA ILE A 83 -2.21 2.19 -10.99
C ILE A 83 -3.44 2.17 -10.08
N ILE A 84 -4.23 3.24 -10.12
CA ILE A 84 -5.57 3.24 -9.55
C ILE A 84 -6.46 2.54 -10.57
N THR A 85 -7.10 1.46 -10.17
CA THR A 85 -7.99 0.68 -11.01
C THR A 85 -9.32 0.58 -10.30
N ASN A 86 -10.42 0.74 -11.04
CA ASN A 86 -11.76 0.40 -10.57
C ASN A 86 -12.39 -0.61 -11.54
N LYS A 87 -11.54 -1.43 -12.17
CA LYS A 87 -11.91 -2.40 -13.20
C LYS A 87 -11.75 -3.82 -12.66
N ASP A 88 -12.63 -4.70 -13.10
CA ASP A 88 -12.46 -6.14 -12.88
C ASP A 88 -11.21 -6.64 -13.61
N ILE A 89 -10.28 -7.18 -12.83
CA ILE A 89 -9.11 -7.91 -13.34
C ILE A 89 -9.26 -9.41 -13.03
N ALA A 90 -8.27 -10.22 -13.42
CA ALA A 90 -8.32 -11.67 -13.20
C ALA A 90 -8.52 -12.07 -11.72
N ILE A 91 -8.13 -11.19 -10.79
CA ILE A 91 -8.31 -11.36 -9.34
C ILE A 91 -9.52 -10.59 -8.78
N GLY A 92 -10.40 -10.05 -9.61
CA GLY A 92 -11.55 -9.20 -9.24
C GLY A 92 -11.21 -7.70 -9.23
N GLN A 93 -12.17 -6.84 -8.94
CA GLN A 93 -11.93 -5.41 -8.76
C GLN A 93 -10.99 -5.15 -7.57
N ILE A 94 -9.93 -4.38 -7.76
CA ILE A 94 -9.01 -3.88 -6.73
C ILE A 94 -8.83 -2.39 -6.95
N ASP A 95 -8.57 -1.61 -5.88
CA ASP A 95 -8.47 -0.15 -5.98
C ASP A 95 -7.08 0.29 -6.48
N ILE A 96 -6.02 -0.39 -6.03
CA ILE A 96 -4.63 -0.04 -6.36
C ILE A 96 -3.84 -1.28 -6.79
N GLN A 97 -3.05 -1.15 -7.87
CA GLN A 97 -2.01 -2.09 -8.25
C GLN A 97 -0.64 -1.42 -8.17
N LEU A 98 0.29 -2.03 -7.43
CA LEU A 98 1.66 -1.54 -7.28
C LEU A 98 2.61 -2.38 -8.14
N ILE A 99 3.36 -1.71 -9.02
CA ILE A 99 4.32 -2.35 -9.92
C ILE A 99 5.74 -1.99 -9.43
N PRO A 100 6.51 -2.96 -8.93
CA PRO A 100 7.89 -2.71 -8.51
C PRO A 100 8.79 -2.50 -9.73
N LEU A 101 9.74 -1.59 -9.60
CA LEU A 101 10.82 -1.39 -10.58
C LEU A 101 11.80 -2.57 -10.56
N HIS A 102 12.04 -3.13 -9.38
CA HIS A 102 12.94 -4.25 -9.14
C HIS A 102 12.52 -5.02 -7.90
N GLU A 103 12.82 -6.32 -7.85
CA GLU A 103 12.52 -7.20 -6.70
C GLU A 103 13.27 -6.83 -5.41
N TYR A 104 14.26 -5.92 -5.46
CA TYR A 104 14.99 -5.49 -4.27
C TYR A 104 14.13 -4.68 -3.30
N ILE A 105 12.96 -4.19 -3.76
CA ILE A 105 11.99 -3.56 -2.87
C ILE A 105 11.60 -4.49 -1.71
N TYR A 106 11.52 -5.79 -1.96
CA TYR A 106 11.21 -6.79 -0.95
C TYR A 106 12.31 -6.90 0.10
N ASP A 107 13.58 -6.85 -0.31
CA ASP A 107 14.71 -6.86 0.62
C ASP A 107 14.77 -5.58 1.45
N VAL A 108 14.52 -4.41 0.84
CA VAL A 108 14.43 -3.14 1.56
C VAL A 108 13.35 -3.21 2.65
N TRP A 109 12.19 -3.79 2.33
CA TRP A 109 11.08 -4.01 3.25
C TRP A 109 11.25 -5.23 4.18
N GLY A 110 12.40 -5.89 4.18
CA GLY A 110 12.69 -7.00 5.11
C GLY A 110 12.00 -8.32 4.77
N MET A 111 11.46 -8.46 3.56
CA MET A 111 10.85 -9.66 3.01
C MET A 111 11.90 -10.58 2.38
N ILE A 112 12.93 -10.94 3.16
CA ILE A 112 14.07 -11.73 2.67
C ILE A 112 13.57 -13.10 2.19
N ARG A 113 13.78 -13.41 0.91
CA ARG A 113 13.31 -14.63 0.21
C ARG A 113 11.79 -14.74 0.04
N GLU A 114 11.02 -13.76 0.48
CA GLU A 114 9.57 -13.71 0.27
C GLU A 114 9.27 -12.84 -0.94
N LYS A 115 8.86 -13.46 -2.06
CA LYS A 115 8.61 -12.76 -3.33
C LYS A 115 7.16 -12.96 -3.76
N PRO A 116 6.23 -12.08 -3.35
CA PRO A 116 4.86 -12.14 -3.83
C PRO A 116 4.82 -11.92 -5.35
N GLN A 117 3.82 -12.49 -6.02
CA GLN A 117 3.68 -12.36 -7.48
C GLN A 117 3.21 -10.95 -7.89
N CYS A 118 2.49 -10.29 -6.99
CA CYS A 118 1.88 -8.98 -7.19
C CYS A 118 1.80 -8.23 -5.87
N MET A 119 1.65 -6.91 -5.98
CA MET A 119 1.30 -6.05 -4.85
C MET A 119 0.01 -5.32 -5.19
N ILE A 120 -0.97 -5.40 -4.30
CA ILE A 120 -2.28 -4.77 -4.48
C ILE A 120 -2.64 -3.93 -3.26
N GLY A 121 -3.55 -2.98 -3.46
CA GLY A 121 -4.10 -2.14 -2.42
C GLY A 121 -5.62 -2.05 -2.50
N GLU A 122 -6.27 -2.02 -1.35
CA GLU A 122 -7.70 -1.73 -1.21
C GLU A 122 -7.86 -0.53 -0.26
N CYS A 123 -8.66 0.45 -0.62
CA CYS A 123 -8.89 1.68 0.11
C CYS A 123 -10.38 1.80 0.49
N LYS A 124 -10.70 1.84 1.79
CA LYS A 124 -12.06 2.03 2.30
C LYS A 124 -12.14 3.32 3.11
N ASN A 125 -12.57 4.39 2.44
CA ASN A 125 -12.75 5.70 3.04
C ASN A 125 -14.17 5.86 3.62
N TYR A 126 -14.56 5.04 4.60
CA TYR A 126 -15.83 5.21 5.30
C TYR A 126 -15.77 6.40 6.27
N SER A 127 -16.84 7.20 6.39
CA SER A 127 -16.83 8.35 7.32
C SER A 127 -16.53 7.89 8.75
N LYS A 128 -15.71 8.68 9.44
CA LYS A 128 -15.27 8.46 10.85
C LYS A 128 -16.42 8.20 11.82
N LYS A 129 -17.63 8.66 11.49
CA LYS A 129 -18.83 8.57 12.34
C LYS A 129 -19.71 7.35 12.09
N LYS A 130 -19.51 6.60 11.00
CA LYS A 130 -20.50 5.58 10.60
C LYS A 130 -19.99 4.16 10.50
N ASP A 131 -18.80 3.87 9.95
CA ASP A 131 -18.47 2.46 9.70
C ASP A 131 -16.97 2.19 9.80
N ALA A 132 -16.58 1.32 10.74
CA ALA A 132 -15.30 0.63 10.68
C ALA A 132 -15.38 -0.47 9.60
N VAL A 133 -14.24 -0.79 8.99
CA VAL A 133 -14.16 -1.86 8.00
C VAL A 133 -14.54 -3.19 8.66
N GLY A 134 -15.58 -3.83 8.13
CA GLY A 134 -16.08 -5.12 8.61
C GLY A 134 -15.42 -6.32 7.94
N ARG A 135 -15.62 -7.50 8.55
CA ARG A 135 -15.13 -8.79 8.05
C ARG A 135 -15.42 -9.08 6.57
N PRO A 136 -16.62 -8.77 6.00
CA PRO A 136 -16.89 -9.08 4.60
C PRO A 136 -15.95 -8.39 3.60
N GLU A 137 -15.46 -7.19 3.92
CA GLU A 137 -14.48 -6.49 3.06
C GLU A 137 -13.10 -7.15 3.17
N ILE A 138 -12.74 -7.65 4.36
CA ILE A 138 -11.49 -8.38 4.57
C ILE A 138 -11.51 -9.74 3.85
N GLU A 139 -12.61 -10.49 3.93
CA GLU A 139 -12.74 -11.78 3.25
C GLU A 139 -12.53 -11.66 1.73
N LYS A 140 -13.03 -10.57 1.13
CA LYS A 140 -12.78 -10.26 -0.29
C LYS A 140 -11.28 -10.12 -0.54
N ILE A 141 -10.57 -9.24 0.18
CA ILE A 141 -9.13 -9.04 -0.08
C ILE A 141 -8.32 -10.31 0.22
N CYS A 142 -8.69 -11.10 1.23
CA CYS A 142 -8.09 -12.39 1.53
C CYS A 142 -8.17 -13.31 0.31
N TRP A 143 -9.36 -13.48 -0.27
CA TRP A 143 -9.56 -14.29 -1.47
C TRP A 143 -8.72 -13.80 -2.66
N ARG A 144 -8.68 -12.48 -2.90
CA ARG A 144 -7.88 -11.88 -3.99
C ARG A 144 -6.38 -12.12 -3.79
N SER A 145 -5.91 -11.96 -2.56
CA SER A 145 -4.51 -12.18 -2.17
C SER A 145 -4.10 -13.62 -2.39
N CYS A 146 -4.96 -14.58 -2.06
CA CYS A 146 -4.75 -16.00 -2.34
C CYS A 146 -4.67 -16.28 -3.83
N LYS A 147 -5.67 -15.80 -4.58
CA LYS A 147 -5.81 -16.10 -6.00
C LYS A 147 -4.65 -15.52 -6.81
N GLY A 148 -4.19 -14.32 -6.44
CA GLY A 148 -3.08 -13.64 -7.11
C GLY A 148 -1.69 -13.98 -6.53
N GLY A 149 -1.61 -14.60 -5.35
CA GLY A 149 -0.34 -14.70 -4.64
C GLY A 149 0.25 -13.32 -4.31
N CYS A 150 -0.60 -12.38 -3.88
CA CYS A 150 -0.21 -10.98 -3.68
C CYS A 150 0.14 -10.65 -2.22
N LEU A 151 1.03 -9.67 -2.05
CA LEU A 151 1.09 -8.84 -0.84
C LEU A 151 0.03 -7.74 -0.97
N SER A 152 -0.82 -7.60 0.04
CA SER A 152 -2.01 -6.74 -0.05
C SER A 152 -2.03 -5.70 1.05
N PHE A 153 -2.03 -4.43 0.67
CA PHE A 153 -2.22 -3.32 1.60
C PHE A 153 -3.71 -3.00 1.71
N PHE A 154 -4.28 -3.06 2.91
CA PHE A 154 -5.68 -2.67 3.10
C PHE A 154 -5.69 -1.40 3.93
N ILE A 155 -6.25 -0.31 3.42
CA ILE A 155 -6.24 1.00 4.06
C ILE A 155 -7.66 1.40 4.42
N GLY A 156 -7.90 1.78 5.68
CA GLY A 156 -9.20 2.26 6.13
C GLY A 156 -9.12 3.22 7.31
N HIS A 157 -10.28 3.76 7.73
CA HIS A 157 -10.34 4.60 8.93
C HIS A 157 -10.12 3.81 10.22
N GLY A 158 -10.55 2.55 10.25
CA GLY A 158 -10.45 1.63 11.38
C GLY A 158 -11.12 0.31 11.02
N TYR A 159 -11.01 -0.69 11.89
CA TYR A 159 -11.47 -2.06 11.64
C TYR A 159 -12.35 -2.53 12.79
N THR A 160 -13.38 -3.32 12.49
CA THR A 160 -14.12 -4.03 13.54
C THR A 160 -13.27 -5.16 14.12
N GLN A 161 -13.59 -5.64 15.32
CA GLN A 161 -12.88 -6.78 15.91
C GLN A 161 -12.91 -8.02 14.99
N ASP A 162 -14.08 -8.32 14.41
CA ASP A 162 -14.23 -9.44 13.47
C ASP A 162 -13.32 -9.30 12.23
N ALA A 163 -13.09 -8.07 11.77
CA ALA A 163 -12.17 -7.81 10.65
C ALA A 163 -10.70 -8.03 11.08
N ILE A 164 -10.32 -7.57 12.27
CA ILE A 164 -8.98 -7.78 12.85
C ILE A 164 -8.70 -9.29 13.04
N ASP A 165 -9.70 -10.02 13.53
CA ASP A 165 -9.61 -11.46 13.76
C ASP A 165 -9.46 -12.22 12.43
N GLU A 166 -10.21 -11.84 11.39
CA GLU A 166 -10.11 -12.43 10.05
C GLU A 166 -8.73 -12.16 9.41
N ILE A 167 -8.21 -10.94 9.50
CA ILE A 167 -6.84 -10.61 9.04
C ILE A 167 -5.81 -11.47 9.77
N SER A 168 -5.96 -11.59 11.09
CA SER A 168 -5.04 -12.36 11.93
C SER A 168 -5.09 -13.84 11.57
N TYR A 169 -6.29 -14.40 11.40
CA TYR A 169 -6.49 -15.79 10.98
C TYR A 169 -5.86 -16.05 9.61
N PHE A 170 -6.09 -15.18 8.64
CA PHE A 170 -5.52 -15.27 7.30
C PHE A 170 -3.99 -15.26 7.34
N ASN A 171 -3.41 -14.26 7.99
CA ASN A 171 -1.96 -14.11 8.08
C ASN A 171 -1.31 -15.26 8.87
N ASN A 172 -2.03 -15.93 9.76
CA ASN A 172 -1.56 -17.14 10.44
C ASN A 172 -1.52 -18.36 9.53
N ASN A 173 -2.61 -18.59 8.80
CA ASN A 173 -2.88 -19.86 8.14
C ASN A 173 -2.49 -19.85 6.66
N LYS A 174 -2.06 -18.73 6.09
CA LYS A 174 -1.63 -18.63 4.68
C LYS A 174 -0.66 -19.76 4.23
N SER A 175 0.24 -20.23 5.09
CA SER A 175 1.25 -21.25 4.73
C SER A 175 0.67 -22.66 4.71
N SER A 176 -0.31 -22.96 5.56
CA SER A 176 -1.07 -24.22 5.50
C SER A 176 -2.09 -24.22 4.37
N LEU A 177 -2.60 -23.04 4.01
CA LEU A 177 -3.53 -22.85 2.90
C LEU A 177 -2.82 -22.85 1.53
N PHE A 178 -1.58 -22.36 1.43
CA PHE A 178 -0.90 -22.10 0.15
C PHE A 178 0.58 -22.50 0.16
N TYR A 179 0.88 -23.77 -0.11
CA TYR A 179 2.25 -24.31 -0.17
C TYR A 179 3.18 -23.66 -1.21
N LYS A 180 2.66 -22.87 -2.16
CA LYS A 180 3.43 -22.34 -3.31
C LYS A 180 3.74 -20.84 -3.28
N HIS A 181 3.12 -20.07 -2.40
CA HIS A 181 3.22 -18.60 -2.46
C HIS A 181 3.83 -18.03 -1.19
N GLN A 182 5.12 -17.65 -1.27
CA GLN A 182 5.81 -16.89 -0.23
C GLN A 182 5.50 -15.40 -0.40
N GLY A 183 5.41 -14.64 0.69
CA GLY A 183 5.14 -13.20 0.62
C GLY A 183 3.66 -12.80 0.58
N VAL A 184 2.72 -13.73 0.75
CA VAL A 184 1.27 -13.44 0.71
C VAL A 184 0.77 -13.05 2.09
N PHE A 185 0.42 -11.78 2.31
CA PHE A 185 -0.11 -11.29 3.58
C PHE A 185 -1.06 -10.12 3.35
N ILE A 186 -1.94 -9.88 4.30
CA ILE A 186 -2.67 -8.61 4.42
C ILE A 186 -1.89 -7.69 5.37
N VAL A 187 -1.62 -6.48 4.91
CA VAL A 187 -1.02 -5.39 5.67
C VAL A 187 -2.09 -4.32 5.90
N PRO A 188 -2.78 -4.35 7.06
CA PRO A 188 -3.77 -3.35 7.39
C PRO A 188 -3.09 -2.06 7.84
N LEU A 189 -3.55 -0.94 7.30
CA LEU A 189 -3.08 0.41 7.63
C LEU A 189 -4.29 1.28 7.98
N THR A 190 -4.21 2.04 9.07
CA THR A 190 -5.25 3.02 9.41
C THR A 190 -4.88 4.41 8.93
N LEU A 191 -5.89 5.24 8.69
CA LEU A 191 -5.69 6.67 8.43
C LEU A 191 -4.92 7.38 9.55
N SER A 192 -5.13 7.00 10.82
CA SER A 192 -4.37 7.54 11.95
C SER A 192 -2.86 7.23 11.86
N MET A 193 -2.49 6.07 11.31
CA MET A 193 -1.06 5.79 11.07
C MET A 193 -0.49 6.66 9.96
N LEU A 194 -1.25 6.83 8.86
CA LEU A 194 -0.82 7.69 7.76
C LEU A 194 -0.67 9.15 8.25
N GLU A 195 -1.57 9.60 9.11
CA GLU A 195 -1.50 10.89 9.80
C GLU A 195 -0.18 11.03 10.58
N VAL A 196 0.18 10.04 11.41
CA VAL A 196 1.45 10.04 12.15
C VAL A 196 2.64 10.11 11.19
N VAL A 197 2.65 9.32 10.12
CA VAL A 197 3.75 9.33 9.15
C VAL A 197 3.90 10.69 8.48
N ILE A 198 2.79 11.25 8.00
CA ILE A 198 2.79 12.46 7.18
C ILE A 198 3.06 13.71 8.02
N HIS A 199 2.44 13.86 9.19
CA HIS A 199 2.62 15.05 10.02
C HIS A 199 3.98 15.09 10.73
N ASN A 200 4.57 13.92 11.02
CA ASN A 200 5.89 13.83 11.63
C ASN A 200 7.00 13.62 10.58
N GLU A 201 6.68 13.70 9.30
CA GLU A 201 7.63 13.61 8.18
C GLU A 201 8.49 12.33 8.22
N ILE A 202 7.90 11.24 8.70
CA ILE A 202 8.55 9.94 8.80
C ILE A 202 8.68 9.37 7.39
N ASN A 203 9.82 8.74 7.08
CA ASN A 203 10.02 8.01 5.83
C ASN A 203 8.98 6.88 5.69
N PHE A 204 8.05 7.02 4.74
CA PHE A 204 6.96 6.06 4.53
C PHE A 204 7.49 4.66 4.17
N CYS A 205 8.67 4.54 3.56
CA CYS A 205 9.27 3.24 3.27
C CYS A 205 9.65 2.47 4.56
N TYR A 206 10.13 3.17 5.61
CA TYR A 206 10.32 2.54 6.92
C TYR A 206 9.01 2.14 7.57
N PHE A 207 7.97 2.96 7.42
CA PHE A 207 6.64 2.62 7.91
C PHE A 207 6.11 1.34 7.25
N ILE A 208 6.19 1.22 5.92
CA ILE A 208 5.78 0.00 5.20
C ILE A 208 6.56 -1.23 5.68
N LYS A 209 7.88 -1.12 5.82
CA LYS A 209 8.73 -2.18 6.38
C LYS A 209 8.25 -2.62 7.76
N TRP A 210 7.98 -1.64 8.64
CA TRP A 210 7.46 -1.91 9.98
C TRP A 210 6.08 -2.56 9.95
N SER A 211 5.14 -2.06 9.13
CA SER A 211 3.79 -2.62 9.03
C SER A 211 3.80 -4.07 8.53
N ILE A 212 4.67 -4.39 7.56
CA ILE A 212 4.87 -5.77 7.09
C ILE A 212 5.38 -6.65 8.23
N ASP A 213 6.41 -6.21 8.96
CA ASP A 213 6.96 -6.94 10.10
C ASP A 213 5.91 -7.18 11.20
N MET A 214 5.10 -6.17 11.50
CA MET A 214 4.04 -6.28 12.50
C MET A 214 2.90 -7.21 12.05
N SER A 215 2.51 -7.16 10.78
CA SER A 215 1.56 -8.12 10.18
C SER A 215 2.07 -9.55 10.23
N ARG A 216 3.39 -9.76 10.02
CA ARG A 216 4.03 -11.08 10.11
C ARG A 216 4.08 -11.60 11.54
N LYS A 217 4.41 -10.73 12.49
CA LYS A 217 4.49 -11.04 13.93
C LYS A 217 3.14 -11.12 14.61
N MET A 218 2.05 -10.88 13.89
CA MET A 218 0.68 -10.94 14.41
C MET A 218 0.37 -9.93 15.51
N ASN A 219 1.09 -8.83 15.55
CA ASN A 219 0.82 -7.77 16.51
C ASN A 219 -0.31 -6.84 16.04
N ILE A 220 -1.14 -7.31 15.09
CA ILE A 220 -2.15 -6.52 14.37
C ILE A 220 -3.15 -5.89 15.35
N ALA A 221 -3.64 -6.67 16.31
CA ALA A 221 -4.54 -6.19 17.35
C ALA A 221 -3.89 -5.18 18.33
N ASN A 222 -2.56 -5.11 18.40
CA ASN A 222 -1.87 -4.19 19.30
C ASN A 222 -1.71 -2.77 18.71
N TYR A 223 -1.98 -2.59 17.41
CA TYR A 223 -1.75 -1.32 16.72
C TYR A 223 -2.91 -0.82 15.83
N LEU A 224 -3.94 -1.65 15.60
CA LEU A 224 -5.19 -1.28 14.93
C LEU A 224 -6.28 -0.91 15.94
#